data_AF-A0A3D3FCP8-F1
#
_entry.id   AF-A0A3D3FCP8-F1
#
_cell.length_a   1.000
_cell.length_b   1.000
_cell.length_c   1.000
_cell.angle_alpha   90.00
_cell.angle_beta   90.00
_cell.angle_gamma   90.00
#
_symmetry.space_group_name_H-M   'P 1'
#
loop_
_entity.id
_entity.type
_entity.pdbx_description
1 polymer ?
#
loop_
_entity_poly.entity_id
_entity_poly.type
_entity_poly.pdbx_seq_one_letter_code
_entity_poly.pdbx_strand_id
1 'polypeptide(L)' 'WRIEDSEELYNINGWGNGYFSINEKGNVQVTPRKENGSAVDLDNLMKELYLRDVEAPVLIRFPEILDNRIEKIST' A
#
# COMPACT_ATOMS: atom_id res chain seq x y z
N TRP A 1 17.90 11.78 3.75
CA TRP A 1 17.14 10.67 4.33
C TRP A 1 17.04 9.60 3.27
N ARG A 2 17.39 8.35 3.58
CA ARG A 2 17.20 7.23 2.64
C ARG A 2 15.80 6.65 2.83
N ILE A 3 15.30 6.01 1.78
CA ILE A 3 13.99 5.36 1.78
C ILE A 3 13.95 4.26 2.84
N GLU A 4 15.07 3.55 3.00
CA GLU A 4 15.33 2.54 4.04
C GLU A 4 15.11 3.08 5.47
N ASP A 5 15.54 4.32 5.75
CA ASP A 5 15.35 4.95 7.06
C ASP A 5 13.85 5.19 7.34
N SER A 6 13.05 5.49 6.31
CA SER A 6 11.61 5.76 6.46
C SER A 6 10.81 4.48 6.62
N GLU A 7 11.21 3.39 5.96
CA GLU A 7 10.60 2.07 6.16
C GLU A 7 10.86 1.52 7.55
N GLU A 8 12.07 1.74 8.08
CA GLU A 8 12.46 1.32 9.42
C GLU A 8 11.79 2.19 10.51
N LEU A 9 11.79 3.52 10.34
CA LEU A 9 11.19 4.46 11.30
C LEU A 9 9.68 4.23 11.49
N TYR A 10 8.95 3.94 10.41
CA TYR A 10 7.51 3.66 10.46
C TYR A 10 7.18 2.16 10.59
N ASN A 11 8.20 1.32 10.73
CA ASN A 11 8.09 -0.13 10.84
C ASN A 11 7.12 -0.75 9.82
N ILE A 12 7.17 -0.28 8.57
CA ILE A 12 6.25 -0.67 7.50
C ILE A 12 6.38 -2.16 7.23
N ASN A 13 7.58 -2.73 7.37
CA ASN A 13 7.81 -4.16 7.26
C ASN A 13 7.14 -4.96 8.41
N GLY A 14 7.02 -4.38 9.60
CA GLY A 14 6.43 -5.05 10.77
C GLY A 14 4.90 -5.17 10.72
N TRP A 15 4.18 -4.13 10.28
CA TRP A 15 2.70 -4.17 10.16
C TRP A 15 2.21 -4.39 8.73
N GLY A 16 2.98 -3.95 7.74
CA GLY A 16 2.61 -4.00 6.32
C GLY A 16 2.61 -5.42 5.76
N ASN A 17 3.31 -6.36 6.40
CA ASN A 17 3.28 -7.79 6.07
C ASN A 17 3.50 -8.07 4.56
N GLY A 18 4.31 -7.25 3.88
CA GLY A 18 4.57 -7.34 2.43
C GLY A 18 3.45 -6.82 1.51
N TYR A 19 2.39 -6.23 2.05
CA TYR A 19 1.36 -5.52 1.27
C TYR A 19 1.64 -4.03 1.14
N PHE A 20 2.40 -3.43 2.07
CA PHE A 20 2.78 -2.02 2.05
C PHE A 20 4.30 -1.93 1.97
N SER A 21 4.81 -1.02 1.15
CA SER A 21 6.24 -0.70 1.08
C SER A 21 6.44 0.74 0.62
N ILE A 22 7.67 1.24 0.61
CA ILE A 22 7.99 2.54 0.02
C ILE A 22 8.65 2.32 -1.35
N ASN A 23 8.24 3.10 -2.35
CA ASN A 23 8.82 3.03 -3.69
C ASN A 23 10.10 3.88 -3.82
N GLU A 24 10.78 3.79 -4.97
CA GLU A 24 12.03 4.53 -5.26
C GLU A 24 11.88 6.06 -5.20
N LYS A 25 10.63 6.57 -5.22
CA LYS A 25 10.32 8.00 -5.10
C LYS A 25 10.10 8.45 -3.66
N GLY A 26 10.11 7.53 -2.70
CA GLY A 26 9.80 7.81 -1.29
C GLY A 26 8.31 7.82 -0.96
N ASN A 27 7.44 7.37 -1.88
CA ASN A 27 6.00 7.30 -1.66
C ASN A 27 5.60 5.92 -1.14
N VAL A 28 4.54 5.88 -0.32
CA VAL A 28 3.92 4.62 0.10
C VAL A 28 3.23 3.97 -1.09
N GLN A 29 3.56 2.71 -1.34
CA GLN A 29 2.88 1.86 -2.31
C GLN A 29 2.21 0.67 -1.62
N VAL A 30 1.10 0.22 -2.21
CA VAL A 30 0.34 -0.95 -1.77
C VAL A 30 0.35 -2.00 -2.86
N THR A 31 0.66 -3.23 -2.49
CA THR A 31 0.68 -4.38 -3.38
C THR A 31 -0.30 -5.44 -2.85
N PRO A 32 -1.59 -5.40 -3.23
CA PRO A 32 -2.64 -6.19 -2.60
C PRO A 32 -2.44 -7.72 -2.70
N ARG A 33 -1.72 -8.19 -3.73
CA ARG A 33 -1.36 -9.62 -3.93
C ARG A 33 0.13 -9.92 -3.74
N LYS A 34 0.88 -9.06 -3.05
CA LYS A 34 2.35 -9.20 -2.87
C LYS A 34 3.07 -9.42 -4.22
N GLU A 35 3.89 -10.47 -4.36
CA GLU A 35 4.77 -10.70 -5.51
C GLU A 35 4.09 -10.74 -6.90
N ASN A 36 2.80 -11.09 -6.97
CA ASN A 36 2.07 -11.19 -8.25
C ASN A 36 1.03 -10.08 -8.44
N GLY A 37 1.00 -9.07 -7.56
CA GLY A 37 0.03 -7.98 -7.61
C GLY A 37 0.55 -6.74 -8.31
N SER A 38 -0.35 -5.96 -8.90
CA SER A 38 -0.03 -4.59 -9.30
C SER A 38 0.20 -3.74 -8.05
N ALA A 39 1.35 -3.08 -7.98
CA ALA A 39 1.63 -2.09 -6.96
C ALA A 39 0.89 -0.78 -7.29
N VAL A 40 0.29 -0.18 -6.27
CA VAL A 40 -0.49 1.06 -6.36
C VAL A 40 0.21 2.12 -5.50
N ASP A 41 0.67 3.20 -6.13
CA ASP A 41 1.24 4.36 -5.43
C ASP A 41 0.09 5.19 -4.82
N LEU A 42 0.10 5.37 -3.50
CA LEU A 42 -0.97 6.11 -2.79
C LEU A 42 -1.03 7.59 -3.18
N ASP A 43 0.11 8.21 -3.45
CA ASP A 43 0.17 9.63 -3.81
C ASP A 43 -0.46 9.85 -5.20
N ASN A 44 -0.13 9.00 -6.17
CA ASN A 44 -0.79 9.02 -7.46
C ASN A 44 -2.29 8.71 -7.36
N LEU A 45 -2.67 7.71 -6.54
CA LEU A 45 -4.07 7.38 -6.32
C LEU A 45 -4.85 8.57 -5.72
N MET A 46 -4.26 9.25 -4.74
CA MET A 46 -4.84 10.46 -4.17
C MET A 46 -4.98 11.57 -5.21
N LYS A 47 -3.96 11.81 -6.03
CA LYS A 47 -4.03 12.79 -7.13
C LYS A 47 -5.15 12.47 -8.12
N GLU A 48 -5.33 11.21 -8.49
CA GLU A 48 -6.44 10.79 -9.35
C GLU A 48 -7.80 10.99 -8.68
N LEU A 49 -7.91 10.75 -7.37
CA LEU A 49 -9.13 11.00 -6.62
C LEU A 49 -9.47 12.50 -6.58
N TYR A 50 -8.47 13.37 -6.35
CA TYR A 50 -8.67 14.81 -6.41
C TYR A 50 -9.18 15.29 -7.78
N LEU A 51 -8.64 14.74 -8.89
CA LEU A 51 -9.13 15.03 -10.24
C LEU A 51 -10.57 14.59 -10.47
N ARG A 52 -11.07 13.64 -9.67
CA ARG A 52 -12.45 13.15 -9.70
C ARG A 52 -13.35 13.84 -8.68
N ASP A 53 -12.92 14.99 -8.14
CA ASP A 53 -13.64 15.77 -7.13
C ASP A 53 -13.83 15.01 -5.79
N VAL A 54 -12.96 14.04 -5.51
CA VAL A 54 -12.94 13.29 -4.25
C VAL A 54 -11.82 13.84 -3.37
N GLU A 55 -12.18 14.63 -2.37
CA GLU A 55 -11.26 15.22 -1.40
C GLU A 55 -11.11 14.38 -0.12
N ALA A 56 -9.99 14.57 0.58
CA ALA A 56 -9.74 13.92 1.87
C ALA A 56 -10.71 14.45 2.97
N PRO A 57 -11.05 13.63 4.00
CA PRO A 57 -10.52 12.30 4.30
C PRO A 57 -11.20 11.17 3.51
N VAL A 58 -10.40 10.30 2.89
CA VAL A 58 -10.88 9.11 2.18
C VAL A 58 -10.43 7.82 2.87
N LEU A 59 -11.31 6.82 2.90
CA LEU A 59 -10.98 5.48 3.36
C LEU A 59 -10.87 4.53 2.15
N ILE A 60 -9.63 4.24 1.76
CA ILE A 60 -9.35 3.34 0.64
C ILE A 60 -9.27 1.91 1.17
N ARG A 61 -10.08 1.02 0.60
CA ARG A 61 -10.12 -0.40 0.97
C ARG A 61 -9.57 -1.26 -0.16
N PHE A 62 -8.66 -2.17 0.19
CA PHE A 62 -8.08 -3.14 -0.73
C PHE A 62 -8.64 -4.53 -0.39
N PRO A 63 -9.77 -4.94 -0.98
CA PRO A 63 -10.42 -6.23 -0.65
C PRO A 63 -9.53 -7.43 -0.97
N GLU A 64 -8.66 -7.33 -1.98
CA GLU A 64 -7.74 -8.41 -2.36
C GLU A 64 -6.76 -8.79 -1.24
N ILE A 65 -6.43 -7.87 -0.32
CA ILE A 65 -5.60 -8.18 0.85
C ILE A 65 -6.36 -9.14 1.79
N LEU A 66 -7.68 -8.97 1.91
CA LEU A 66 -8.54 -9.84 2.71
C LEU A 66 -8.63 -11.21 2.05
N ASP A 67 -8.88 -11.26 0.74
CA ASP A 67 -8.93 -12.51 -0.02
C ASP A 67 -7.62 -13.29 0.10
N ASN A 68 -6.47 -12.63 -0.08
CA ASN A 68 -5.16 -13.29 0.06
C ASN A 68 -4.92 -13.83 1.48
N ARG A 69 -5.41 -13.13 2.51
CA ARG A 69 -5.33 -13.60 3.90
C ARG A 69 -6.24 -14.79 4.15
N ILE A 70 -7.44 -14.81 3.58
CA ILE A 70 -8.38 -15.93 3.69
C ILE A 70 -7.77 -17.19 3.04
N GLU A 71 -7.20 -17.06 1.84
CA GLU A 71 -6.52 -18.16 1.15
C GLU A 71 -5.37 -18.74 1.98
N LYS A 72 -4.54 -17.88 2.59
CA LYS A 72 -3.40 -18.31 3.42
C LYS A 72 -3.77 -18.97 4.74
N ILE A 73 -4.92 -18.64 5.33
CA ILE A 73 -5.38 -19.25 6.59
C ILE A 73 -6.07 -20.60 6.36
N SER A 74 -6.60 -20.81 5.15
CA SER A 74 -7.38 -22.00 4.79
C SER A 74 -6.53 -23.17 4.27
N THR A 75 -5.20 -23.02 4.24
CA THR A 75 -4.23 -24.03 3.80
C THR A 75 -3.35 -24.49 4.95
#